data_AF-A0A1B6NR65-F1
#
_entry.id   AF-A0A1B6NR65-F1
#
_cell.length_a   1.000
_cell.length_b   1.000
_cell.length_c   1.000
_cell.angle_alpha   90.00
_cell.angle_beta   90.00
_cell.angle_gamma   90.00
#
_symmetry.space_group_name_H-M   'P 1'
#
loop_
_entity.id
_entity.type
_entity.pdbx_description
1 polymer ?
#
loop_
_entity_poly.entity_id
_entity_poly.type
_entity_poly.pdbx_seq_one_letter_code
_entity_poly.pdbx_strand_id
1 'polypeptide(L)'
;MAITGSRFGRVLTGARENPLRMQAVGFTPFRFQLTAFVISGAMTAIAGVILANQASFVSPSYMNWHRSGELVVMVVLGGIGNLLGAIAGATLALLLEEWLALFTEHWRLIFGALLILVVLFSRDGRD
;
A
#
# COMPACT_ATOMS: atom_id res chain seq x y z
N MET A 1 2.37 -3.16 -14.83
CA MET A 1 3.25 -4.14 -15.53
C MET A 1 4.40 -3.51 -16.32
N ALA A 2 4.29 -2.28 -16.85
CA ALA A 2 5.38 -1.66 -17.63
C ALA A 2 6.67 -1.39 -16.83
N ILE A 3 6.58 -1.10 -15.53
CA ILE A 3 7.75 -0.78 -14.69
C ILE A 3 8.50 -2.04 -14.24
N THR A 4 7.79 -3.13 -13.91
CA THR A 4 8.39 -4.41 -13.51
C THR A 4 9.16 -5.08 -14.65
N GLY A 5 8.70 -4.95 -15.91
CA GLY A 5 9.42 -5.42 -17.09
C GLY A 5 10.62 -4.55 -17.51
N SER A 6 10.74 -3.33 -16.97
CA SER A 6 11.84 -2.42 -17.31
C SER A 6 13.19 -2.88 -16.71
N ARG A 7 14.30 -2.34 -17.23
CA ARG A 7 15.65 -2.60 -16.65
C ARG A 7 15.71 -2.21 -15.17
N PHE A 8 15.01 -1.15 -14.78
CA PHE A 8 14.92 -0.68 -13.40
C PHE A 8 14.18 -1.68 -12.49
N GLY A 9 13.01 -2.17 -12.93
CA GLY A 9 12.23 -3.15 -12.18
C GLY A 9 12.94 -4.49 -12.01
N ARG A 10 13.69 -4.94 -13.03
CA ARG A 10 14.51 -6.16 -12.95
C ARG A 10 15.67 -6.02 -11.95
N VAL A 11 16.32 -4.86 -11.90
CA VAL A 11 17.39 -4.60 -10.91
C VAL A 11 16.84 -4.60 -9.49
N LEU A 12 15.65 -4.01 -9.27
CA LEU A 12 14.97 -4.05 -7.97
C LEU A 12 14.53 -5.46 -7.57
N THR A 13 14.01 -6.24 -8.50
CA THR A 13 13.60 -7.63 -8.25
C THR A 13 14.82 -8.49 -7.90
N GLY A 14 15.91 -8.38 -8.68
CA GLY A 14 17.16 -9.08 -8.37
C GLY A 14 17.81 -8.61 -7.06
N ALA A 15 17.68 -7.33 -6.71
CA ALA A 15 18.15 -6.80 -5.43
C ALA A 15 17.34 -7.31 -4.23
N ARG A 16 16.04 -7.59 -4.43
CA ARG A 16 15.17 -8.21 -3.41
C ARG A 16 15.57 -9.66 -3.13
N GLU A 17 15.96 -10.41 -4.17
CA GLU A 17 16.40 -11.80 -4.03
C GLU A 17 17.80 -11.92 -3.41
N ASN A 18 18.78 -11.21 -3.97
CA ASN A 18 20.15 -11.25 -3.46
C ASN A 18 20.92 -9.94 -3.74
N PRO A 19 21.00 -9.03 -2.75
CA PRO A 19 21.66 -7.74 -2.94
C PRO A 19 23.17 -7.87 -3.16
N LEU A 20 23.82 -8.87 -2.57
CA LEU A 20 25.26 -9.16 -2.75
C LEU A 20 25.57 -9.59 -4.19
N ARG A 21 24.74 -10.46 -4.77
CA ARG A 21 24.88 -10.89 -6.16
C ARG A 21 24.69 -9.73 -7.14
N MET A 22 23.76 -8.82 -6.87
CA MET A 22 23.58 -7.63 -7.71
C MET A 22 24.79 -6.68 -7.64
N GLN A 23 25.44 -6.58 -6.48
CA GLN A 23 26.68 -5.82 -6.33
C GLN A 23 27.85 -6.46 -7.08
N ALA A 24 27.97 -7.79 -7.06
CA ALA A 24 29.00 -8.51 -7.79
C ALA A 24 28.90 -8.34 -9.33
N VAL A 25 27.68 -8.14 -9.86
CA VAL A 25 27.42 -7.87 -11.29
C VAL A 25 27.65 -6.38 -11.65
N GLY A 26 27.98 -5.53 -10.66
CA GLY A 26 28.29 -4.11 -10.87
C GLY A 26 27.11 -3.16 -10.70
N PHE A 27 25.95 -3.62 -10.22
CA PHE A 27 24.84 -2.75 -9.85
C PHE A 27 24.97 -2.29 -8.40
N THR A 28 24.48 -1.09 -8.08
CA THR A 28 24.42 -0.57 -6.70
C THR A 28 22.97 -0.58 -6.20
N PRO A 29 22.48 -1.64 -5.54
CA PRO A 29 21.07 -1.79 -5.13
C PRO A 29 20.53 -0.57 -4.38
N PHE A 30 21.34 0.03 -3.53
CA PHE A 30 20.97 1.19 -2.71
C PHE A 30 20.46 2.37 -3.55
N ARG A 31 21.11 2.69 -4.69
CA ARG A 31 20.69 3.83 -5.53
C ARG A 31 19.33 3.57 -6.17
N PHE A 32 19.09 2.34 -6.62
CA PHE A 32 17.81 1.94 -7.21
C PHE A 32 16.68 1.95 -6.17
N GLN A 33 16.94 1.45 -4.96
CA GLN A 33 15.99 1.49 -3.85
C GLN A 33 15.68 2.92 -3.42
N LEU A 34 16.70 3.79 -3.32
CA LEU A 34 16.51 5.19 -2.98
C LEU A 34 15.65 5.92 -4.02
N THR A 35 15.90 5.70 -5.32
CA THR A 35 15.05 6.27 -6.37
C THR A 35 13.60 5.77 -6.27
N ALA A 36 13.40 4.48 -6.05
CA ALA A 36 12.06 3.91 -5.85
C ALA A 36 11.36 4.51 -4.61
N PHE A 37 12.09 4.70 -3.52
CA PHE A 37 11.60 5.34 -2.31
C PHE A 37 11.19 6.80 -2.53
N VAL A 38 12.02 7.58 -3.23
CA VAL A 38 11.71 8.99 -3.55
C VAL A 38 10.47 9.09 -4.44
N ILE A 39 10.33 8.22 -5.44
CA ILE A 39 9.15 8.19 -6.31
C ILE A 39 7.90 7.84 -5.50
N SER A 40 7.96 6.80 -4.66
CA SER A 40 6.84 6.42 -3.79
C SER A 40 6.48 7.55 -2.83
N GLY A 41 7.47 8.19 -2.21
CA GLY A 41 7.26 9.31 -1.29
C GLY A 41 6.64 10.52 -1.98
N ALA A 42 7.05 10.85 -3.20
CA ALA A 42 6.46 11.92 -3.99
C ALA A 42 4.99 11.63 -4.33
N MET A 43 4.66 10.39 -4.73
CA MET A 43 3.27 10.00 -5.00
C MET A 43 2.41 10.07 -3.73
N THR A 44 2.91 9.56 -2.60
CA THR A 44 2.20 9.63 -1.32
C THR A 44 2.02 11.07 -0.84
N ALA A 45 3.02 11.94 -1.04
CA ALA A 45 2.92 13.35 -0.69
C ALA A 45 1.82 14.07 -1.48
N ILE A 46 1.74 13.83 -2.80
CA ILE A 46 0.67 14.37 -3.65
C ILE A 46 -0.71 13.89 -3.16
N ALA A 47 -0.85 12.60 -2.88
CA ALA A 47 -2.08 12.05 -2.32
C ALA A 47 -2.45 12.69 -0.97
N GLY A 48 -1.46 12.93 -0.11
CA GLY A 48 -1.66 13.60 1.18
C GLY A 48 -2.14 15.05 1.04
N VAL A 49 -1.61 15.80 0.07
CA VAL A 49 -2.07 17.18 -0.22
C VAL A 49 -3.52 17.17 -0.71
N ILE A 50 -3.89 16.23 -1.58
CA ILE A 50 -5.28 16.06 -2.05
C ILE A 50 -6.20 15.72 -0.88
N LEU A 51 -5.78 14.81 0.00
CA LEU A 51 -6.55 14.42 1.19
C LEU A 51 -6.74 15.60 2.15
N ALA A 52 -5.69 16.38 2.40
CA ALA A 52 -5.75 17.55 3.26
C ALA A 52 -6.67 18.64 2.69
N ASN A 53 -6.66 18.82 1.37
CA ASN A 53 -7.59 19.71 0.68
C ASN A 53 -9.04 19.24 0.84
N GLN A 54 -9.30 17.93 0.66
CA GLN A 54 -10.63 17.36 0.83
C GLN A 54 -11.15 17.47 2.27
N ALA A 55 -10.30 17.21 3.27
CA ALA A 55 -10.67 17.26 4.68
C ALA A 55 -11.00 18.68 5.17
N SER A 56 -10.58 19.74 4.47
CA SER A 56 -10.75 21.18 4.79
C SER A 56 -10.20 21.64 6.15
N PHE A 57 -9.92 20.72 7.07
CA PHE A 57 -9.34 20.94 8.39
C PHE A 57 -8.39 19.78 8.73
N VAL A 58 -7.12 20.11 9.02
CA VAL A 58 -6.10 19.14 9.39
C VAL A 58 -6.08 19.00 10.91
N SER A 59 -6.69 17.94 11.41
CA SER A 59 -6.66 17.57 12.84
C SER A 59 -5.51 16.60 13.15
N PRO A 60 -4.82 16.70 14.31
CA PRO A 60 -3.82 15.73 14.75
C PRO A 60 -4.33 14.28 14.83
N SER A 61 -5.65 14.10 14.93
CA SER A 61 -6.29 12.79 14.88
C SER A 61 -6.01 12.01 13.58
N TYR A 62 -5.66 12.69 12.48
CA TYR A 62 -5.26 12.06 11.22
C TYR A 62 -3.84 11.48 11.22
N MET A 63 -2.99 11.90 12.17
CA MET A 63 -1.63 11.36 12.33
C MET A 63 -1.60 10.11 13.23
N ASN A 64 -2.77 9.59 13.61
CA ASN A 64 -2.85 8.40 14.44
C ASN A 64 -2.42 7.15 13.66
N TRP A 65 -1.70 6.24 14.32
CA TRP A 65 -1.22 4.97 13.74
C TRP A 65 -2.35 4.11 13.16
N HIS A 66 -3.57 4.29 13.63
CA HIS A 66 -4.74 3.61 13.08
C HIS A 66 -4.92 3.88 11.57
N ARG A 67 -4.64 5.10 11.11
CA ARG A 67 -4.80 5.47 9.69
C ARG A 67 -3.77 4.78 8.80
N SER A 68 -2.53 4.62 9.26
CA SER A 68 -1.55 3.82 8.50
C SER A 68 -1.92 2.34 8.48
N GLY A 69 -2.49 1.83 9.57
CA GLY A 69 -3.07 0.49 9.64
C GLY A 69 -4.14 0.28 8.57
N GLU A 70 -5.17 1.14 8.55
CA GLU A 70 -6.28 1.14 7.58
C GLU A 70 -5.75 1.12 6.13
N LEU A 71 -4.78 1.97 5.79
CA LEU A 71 -4.18 2.01 4.45
C LEU A 71 -3.47 0.70 4.06
N VAL A 72 -2.79 0.04 5.00
CA VAL A 72 -2.18 -1.27 4.75
C VAL A 72 -3.26 -2.33 4.48
N VAL A 73 -4.38 -2.30 5.22
CA VAL A 73 -5.51 -3.22 4.98
C VAL A 73 -6.05 -3.07 3.57
N MET A 74 -6.30 -1.83 3.14
CA MET A 74 -6.83 -1.51 1.82
C MET A 74 -5.96 -2.10 0.71
N VAL A 75 -4.64 -1.98 0.83
CA VAL A 75 -3.68 -2.52 -0.14
C VAL A 75 -3.63 -4.05 -0.11
N VAL A 76 -3.64 -4.66 1.08
CA VAL A 76 -3.62 -6.11 1.24
C VAL A 76 -4.89 -6.75 0.69
N LEU A 77 -6.05 -6.13 0.91
CA LEU A 77 -7.34 -6.58 0.37
C LEU A 77 -7.34 -6.61 -1.16
N GLY A 78 -6.65 -5.66 -1.78
CA GLY A 78 -6.44 -5.60 -3.23
C GLY A 78 -5.41 -6.60 -3.78
N GLY A 79 -4.59 -7.21 -2.92
CA GLY A 79 -3.51 -8.13 -3.29
C GLY A 79 -2.13 -7.48 -3.36
N ILE A 80 -1.15 -8.14 -2.74
CA ILE A 80 0.23 -7.66 -2.65
C ILE A 80 0.92 -7.78 -4.01
N GLY A 81 1.49 -6.68 -4.50
CA GLY A 81 2.31 -6.67 -5.73
C GLY A 81 1.55 -6.35 -7.04
N ASN A 82 0.23 -6.16 -7.00
CA ASN A 82 -0.54 -5.71 -8.16
C ASN A 82 -1.18 -4.33 -7.91
N LEU A 83 -0.73 -3.31 -8.66
CA LEU A 83 -1.23 -1.93 -8.50
C LEU A 83 -2.73 -1.82 -8.76
N LEU A 84 -3.25 -2.50 -9.78
CA LEU A 84 -4.69 -2.47 -10.11
C LEU A 84 -5.52 -3.15 -9.02
N GLY A 85 -4.98 -4.23 -8.45
CA GLY A 85 -5.57 -4.90 -7.30
C GLY A 85 -5.63 -3.98 -6.08
N ALA A 86 -4.51 -3.35 -5.72
CA ALA A 86 -4.45 -2.38 -4.62
C ALA A 86 -5.42 -1.21 -4.79
N ILE A 87 -5.57 -0.67 -6.00
CA ILE A 87 -6.56 0.39 -6.29
C ILE A 87 -7.97 -0.14 -6.09
N ALA A 88 -8.33 -1.29 -6.67
CA ALA A 88 -9.66 -1.87 -6.53
C ALA A 88 -9.99 -2.21 -5.06
N GLY A 89 -9.02 -2.75 -4.32
CA GLY A 89 -9.14 -3.04 -2.90
C GLY A 89 -9.34 -1.77 -2.05
N ALA A 90 -8.56 -0.72 -2.30
CA ALA A 90 -8.73 0.57 -1.64
C ALA A 90 -10.09 1.20 -1.96
N THR A 91 -10.54 1.17 -3.22
CA THR A 91 -11.86 1.69 -3.60
C THR A 91 -12.97 0.92 -2.91
N LEU A 92 -12.98 -0.41 -2.97
CA LEU A 92 -13.99 -1.23 -2.30
C LEU A 92 -14.02 -1.00 -0.79
N ALA A 93 -12.85 -0.93 -0.17
CA ALA A 93 -12.70 -0.72 1.26
C ALA A 93 -13.19 0.68 1.68
N LEU A 94 -12.88 1.73 0.90
CA LEU A 94 -13.40 3.09 1.13
C LEU A 94 -14.93 3.16 0.97
N LEU A 95 -15.49 2.55 -0.08
CA LEU A 95 -16.95 2.50 -0.22
C LEU A 95 -17.59 1.77 0.95
N LEU A 96 -17.00 0.65 1.38
CA LEU A 96 -17.51 -0.11 2.52
C LEU A 96 -17.44 0.72 3.81
N GLU A 97 -16.34 1.42 4.05
CA GLU A 97 -16.18 2.35 5.18
C GLU A 97 -17.29 3.41 5.17
N GLU A 98 -17.50 4.08 4.04
CA GLU A 98 -18.47 5.17 3.90
C GLU A 98 -19.92 4.68 4.09
N TRP A 99 -20.23 3.49 3.57
CA TRP A 99 -21.51 2.83 3.80
C TRP A 99 -21.71 2.41 5.26
N LEU A 100 -20.70 1.83 5.90
CA LEU A 100 -20.80 1.40 7.31
C LEU A 100 -20.87 2.59 8.27
N ALA A 101 -20.16 3.68 7.98
CA ALA A 101 -20.18 4.90 8.77
C ALA A 101 -21.59 5.53 8.84
N LEU A 102 -22.43 5.34 7.81
CA LEU A 102 -23.83 5.78 7.81
C LEU A 102 -24.71 5.00 8.80
N PHE A 103 -24.39 3.75 9.10
CA PHE A 103 -25.20 2.89 9.97
C PHE A 103 -24.61 2.70 11.37
N THR A 104 -23.29 2.86 11.56
CA THR A 104 -22.63 2.52 12.83
C THR A 104 -21.35 3.33 13.07
N GLU A 105 -21.26 4.05 14.20
CA GLU A 105 -20.05 4.79 14.61
C GLU A 105 -18.83 3.87 14.86
N HIS A 106 -19.06 2.58 15.14
CA HIS A 106 -18.03 1.57 15.41
C HIS A 106 -17.57 0.79 14.17
N TRP A 107 -17.66 1.37 12.97
CA TRP A 107 -17.28 0.75 11.70
C TRP A 107 -15.87 0.12 11.71
N ARG A 108 -14.96 0.66 12.52
CA ARG A 108 -13.60 0.16 12.73
C ARG A 108 -13.53 -1.29 13.22
N LEU A 109 -14.48 -1.73 14.05
CA LEU A 109 -14.54 -3.12 14.52
C LEU A 109 -14.86 -4.07 13.36
N ILE A 110 -15.79 -3.66 12.50
CA ILE A 110 -16.19 -4.43 11.32
C ILE A 110 -15.03 -4.47 10.31
N PHE A 111 -14.31 -3.37 10.14
CA PHE A 111 -13.13 -3.30 9.28
C PHE A 111 -12.00 -4.21 9.77
N GLY A 112 -11.75 -4.26 11.09
CA GLY A 112 -10.80 -5.20 11.69
C GLY A 112 -11.22 -6.67 11.52
N ALA A 113 -12.51 -6.97 11.67
CA ALA A 113 -13.02 -8.31 11.42
C ALA A 113 -12.93 -8.70 9.93
N LEU A 114 -13.23 -7.76 9.03
CA LEU A 114 -13.08 -7.91 7.59
C LEU A 114 -11.62 -8.19 7.22
N LEU A 115 -10.66 -7.49 7.82
CA LEU A 115 -9.23 -7.76 7.65
C LEU A 115 -8.90 -9.21 8.02
N ILE A 116 -9.33 -9.65 9.20
CA ILE A 116 -9.07 -11.03 9.66
C ILE A 116 -9.67 -12.03 8.66
N LEU A 117 -10.91 -11.81 8.21
CA LEU A 117 -11.53 -12.64 7.18
C LEU A 117 -10.73 -12.62 5.88
N VAL A 118 -10.36 -11.44 5.38
CA VAL A 118 -9.59 -11.28 4.16
C VAL A 118 -8.24 -11.97 4.27
N VAL A 119 -7.54 -11.90 5.40
CA VAL A 119 -6.25 -12.61 5.61
C VAL A 119 -6.46 -14.12 5.70
N LEU A 120 -7.54 -14.58 6.34
CA LEU A 120 -7.86 -16.01 6.42
C LEU A 120 -8.29 -16.59 5.06
N PHE A 121 -9.02 -15.81 4.25
CA PHE A 121 -9.51 -16.21 2.93
C PHE A 121 -8.52 -15.93 1.80
N SER A 122 -7.64 -14.94 1.97
CA SER A 122 -6.45 -14.75 1.17
C SER A 122 -5.52 -15.91 1.46
N ARG A 123 -5.81 -17.03 0.80
CA ARG A 123 -4.97 -18.21 0.73
C ARG A 123 -3.59 -17.80 0.22
N ASP A 124 -2.70 -17.48 1.14
CA ASP A 124 -1.27 -17.61 0.92
C ASP A 124 -0.52 -18.03 2.18
N GLY A 125 -1.04 -19.13 2.75
CA GLY A 125 -0.24 -20.15 3.40
C GLY A 125 -0.13 -21.40 2.52
N ARG A 126 0.05 -21.24 1.20
CA ARG A 126 0.37 -22.33 0.27
C ARG A 126 1.45 -21.86 -0.71
N ASP A 127 2.68 -22.13 -0.27
CA ASP A 127 3.89 -22.39 -1.04
C ASP A 127 4.69 -21.17 -1.55
#